data_AF-A0A143PQT8-F1
#
_entry.id   AF-A0A143PQT8-F1
#
_cell.length_a   1.000
_cell.length_b   1.000
_cell.length_c   1.000
_cell.angle_alpha   90.00
_cell.angle_beta   90.00
_cell.angle_gamma   90.00
#
_symmetry.space_group_name_H-M   'P 1'
#
loop_
_entity.id
_entity.type
_entity.pdbx_description
1 polymer ?
#
loop_
_entity_poly.entity_id
_entity_poly.type
_entity_poly.pdbx_seq_one_letter_code
_entity_poly.pdbx_strand_id
1 'polypeptide(L)'
;MTVLEQLRTLYFNATRSTIGDDFGNAIDLFKQLTSEEDREKAAVFMEGIAEMRREWGAGSLERGKSARKPPAGATRGARSKQR
;
A
#
# COMPACT_ATOMS: atom_id res chain seq x y z
N MET A 1 17.32 21.75 0.48
CA MET A 1 16.56 20.57 0.94
C MET A 1 17.06 19.36 0.17
N THR A 2 17.64 18.41 0.88
CA THR A 2 18.07 17.12 0.35
C THR A 2 16.88 16.17 0.18
N VAL A 3 17.05 15.10 -0.59
CA VAL A 3 16.02 14.06 -0.77
C VAL A 3 15.68 13.39 0.57
N LEU A 4 16.67 13.18 1.44
CA LEU A 4 16.47 12.62 2.79
C LEU A 4 15.63 13.53 3.67
N GLU A 5 15.87 14.84 3.64
CA GLU A 5 15.04 15.81 4.37
C GLU A 5 13.59 15.80 3.88
N GLN A 6 13.37 15.65 2.57
CA GLN A 6 12.02 15.55 2.02
C GLN A 6 11.31 14.28 2.49
N LEU A 7 11.97 13.12 2.45
CA LEU A 7 11.45 11.86 3.00
C LEU A 7 11.10 11.97 4.48
N ARG A 8 11.97 12.62 5.26
CA ARG A 8 11.74 12.90 6.68
C ARG A 8 10.48 13.76 6.87
N THR A 9 10.36 14.86 6.15
CA THR A 9 9.19 15.74 6.21
C THR A 9 7.92 14.98 5.85
N LEU A 10 7.99 14.13 4.84
CA LEU A 10 6.86 13.33 4.36
C LEU A 10 6.41 12.33 5.43
N TYR A 11 7.34 11.66 6.10
CA TYR A 11 7.06 10.79 7.25
C TYR A 11 6.33 11.54 8.38
N PHE A 12 6.82 12.70 8.80
CA PHE A 12 6.22 13.45 9.91
C PHE A 12 4.88 14.13 9.58
N ASN A 13 4.61 14.42 8.31
CA ASN A 13 3.36 15.05 7.88
C ASN A 13 2.33 14.07 7.31
N ALA A 14 2.68 12.79 7.18
CA ALA A 14 1.77 11.80 6.63
C ALA A 14 0.50 11.69 7.48
N THR A 15 -0.66 11.67 6.81
CA THR A 15 -1.97 11.53 7.46
C THR A 15 -2.75 10.37 6.88
N ARG A 16 -3.79 9.90 7.58
CA ARG A 16 -4.68 8.83 7.09
C ARG A 16 -5.23 9.10 5.68
N SER A 17 -5.48 10.37 5.36
CA SER A 17 -6.06 10.79 4.08
C SER A 17 -5.02 10.87 2.96
N THR A 18 -3.75 11.15 3.29
CA THR A 18 -2.68 11.42 2.31
C THR A 18 -1.68 10.26 2.18
N ILE A 19 -1.67 9.31 3.11
CA ILE A 19 -0.68 8.22 3.19
C ILE A 19 -0.52 7.38 1.91
N GLY A 20 -1.55 7.32 1.08
CA GLY A 20 -1.49 6.67 -0.24
C GLY A 20 -0.58 7.42 -1.22
N ASP A 21 -0.88 8.70 -1.44
CA ASP A 21 -0.09 9.61 -2.30
C ASP A 21 1.30 9.86 -1.71
N ASP A 22 1.38 10.04 -0.40
CA ASP A 22 2.61 10.23 0.35
C ASP A 22 3.57 9.05 0.16
N PHE A 23 3.08 7.82 0.23
CA PHE A 23 3.90 6.64 -0.03
C PHE A 23 4.41 6.57 -1.48
N GLY A 24 3.60 6.99 -2.45
CA GLY A 24 4.03 7.10 -3.85
C GLY A 24 5.18 8.10 -4.00
N ASN A 25 5.01 9.30 -3.46
CA ASN A 25 6.03 10.33 -3.47
C ASN A 25 7.32 9.88 -2.77
N ALA A 26 7.21 9.18 -1.64
CA ALA A 26 8.34 8.63 -0.91
C ALA A 26 9.15 7.62 -1.75
N ILE A 27 8.48 6.77 -2.53
CA ILE A 27 9.14 5.84 -3.47
C ILE A 27 9.93 6.61 -4.53
N ASP A 28 9.35 7.65 -5.12
CA ASP A 28 10.02 8.40 -6.17
C ASP A 28 11.20 9.24 -5.65
N LEU A 29 11.12 9.72 -4.41
CA LEU A 29 12.26 10.31 -3.70
C LEU A 29 13.34 9.27 -3.41
N PHE A 30 12.98 8.09 -2.91
CA PHE A 30 13.93 7.03 -2.58
C PHE A 30 14.76 6.59 -3.80
N LYS A 31 14.14 6.51 -4.99
CA LYS A 31 14.84 6.17 -6.25
C LYS A 31 15.91 7.18 -6.66
N GLN A 32 15.79 8.44 -6.23
CA GLN A 32 16.74 9.51 -6.56
C GLN A 32 18.02 9.46 -5.70
N LEU A 33 18.03 8.64 -4.64
CA LEU A 33 19.20 8.50 -3.77
C LEU A 33 20.31 7.70 -4.47
N THR A 34 21.45 8.34 -4.63
CA THR A 34 22.67 7.74 -5.20
C THR A 34 23.68 7.30 -4.15
N SER A 35 23.63 7.89 -2.95
CA SER A 35 24.49 7.55 -1.82
C SER A 35 23.94 6.36 -1.04
N GLU A 36 24.82 5.40 -0.71
CA GLU A 36 24.46 4.23 0.10
C GLU A 36 24.04 4.66 1.51
N GLU A 37 24.80 5.57 2.14
CA GLU A 37 24.50 6.09 3.47
C GLU A 37 23.13 6.78 3.53
N ASP A 38 22.76 7.54 2.49
CA ASP A 38 21.45 8.19 2.44
C ASP A 38 20.33 7.18 2.19
N ARG A 39 20.57 6.11 1.43
CA ARG A 39 19.60 5.02 1.24
C ARG A 39 19.33 4.28 2.53
N GLU A 40 20.36 4.00 3.32
CA GLU A 40 20.20 3.34 4.62
C GLU A 40 19.33 4.16 5.57
N LYS A 41 19.60 5.47 5.67
CA LYS A 41 18.78 6.38 6.48
C LYS A 41 17.37 6.52 5.94
N ALA A 42 17.22 6.61 4.62
CA ALA A 42 15.92 6.71 3.96
C ALA A 42 15.08 5.43 4.10
N ALA A 43 15.71 4.26 4.18
CA ALA A 43 15.02 2.99 4.36
C ALA A 43 14.22 2.95 5.66
N VAL A 44 14.74 3.54 6.75
CA VAL A 44 14.03 3.65 8.03
C VAL A 44 12.75 4.47 7.89
N PHE A 45 12.81 5.61 7.18
CA PHE A 45 11.61 6.41 6.93
C PHE A 45 10.62 5.68 6.02
N MET A 46 11.10 4.97 5.00
CA MET A 46 10.26 4.16 4.11
C MET A 46 9.51 3.05 4.85
N GLU A 47 10.18 2.37 5.80
CA GLU A 47 9.55 1.35 6.64
C GLU A 47 8.41 1.93 7.48
N GLY A 48 8.64 3.07 8.14
CA GLY A 48 7.61 3.75 8.93
C GLY A 48 6.42 4.23 8.09
N ILE A 49 6.66 4.80 6.89
CA ILE A 49 5.57 5.19 5.97
C ILE A 49 4.78 3.96 5.51
N ALA A 50 5.46 2.83 5.24
CA ALA A 50 4.80 1.59 4.84
C ALA A 50 3.94 1.00 5.97
N GLU A 51 4.39 1.10 7.22
CA GLU A 51 3.63 0.70 8.41
C GLU A 51 2.39 1.57 8.59
N MET A 52 2.53 2.89 8.61
CA MET A 52 1.39 3.82 8.68
C MET A 52 0.38 3.55 7.56
N ARG A 53 0.85 3.27 6.33
CA ARG A 53 -0.02 2.90 5.21
C ARG A 53 -0.79 1.61 5.46
N ARG A 54 -0.18 0.62 6.10
CA ARG A 54 -0.86 -0.64 6.46
C ARG A 54 -1.92 -0.41 7.52
N GLU A 55 -1.59 0.32 8.58
CA GLU A 55 -2.51 0.62 9.68
C GLU A 55 -3.70 1.47 9.22
N TRP A 56 -3.43 2.51 8.43
CA TRP A 56 -4.45 3.45 7.97
C TRP A 56 -5.19 2.98 6.72
N GLY A 57 -4.51 2.25 5.84
CA GLY A 57 -5.05 1.71 4.59
C GLY A 57 -5.90 0.44 4.77
N ALA A 58 -5.81 -0.25 5.90
CA ALA A 58 -6.69 -1.37 6.24
C ALA A 58 -8.18 -0.95 6.20
N GLY A 59 -8.50 0.28 6.62
CA GLY A 59 -9.88 0.79 6.59
C GLY A 59 -10.45 1.07 5.18
N SER A 60 -9.61 1.12 4.14
CA SER A 60 -10.05 1.39 2.76
C SER A 60 -10.22 0.11 1.93
N LEU A 61 -9.56 -0.98 2.31
CA LEU A 61 -9.63 -2.27 1.60
C LEU A 61 -10.71 -3.21 2.13
N GLU A 62 -11.21 -3.00 3.36
CA GLU A 62 -12.35 -3.78 3.89
C GLU A 62 -13.69 -3.50 3.19
N ARG A 63 -13.76 -2.47 2.33
CA ARG A 63 -14.93 -2.28 1.44
C ARG A 63 -14.82 -3.00 0.09
N GLY A 64 -13.69 -3.64 -0.20
CA GLY A 64 -13.44 -4.26 -1.52
C GLY A 64 -12.83 -5.67 -1.50
N LYS A 65 -12.35 -6.16 -0.35
CA LYS A 65 -11.77 -7.51 -0.19
C LYS A 65 -12.62 -8.45 0.67
N SER A 66 -13.93 -8.44 0.46
CA SER A 66 -14.81 -9.59 0.76
C SER A 66 -15.52 -10.07 -0.51
N ALA A 67 -14.80 -10.13 -1.64
CA ALA A 67 -15.38 -10.49 -2.94
C ALA A 67 -14.51 -11.43 -3.80
N ARG A 68 -13.40 -11.99 -3.30
CA ARG A 68 -12.56 -12.91 -4.09
C ARG A 68 -12.08 -14.13 -3.32
N LYS A 69 -13.04 -14.98 -2.97
CA LYS A 69 -12.89 -16.43 -3.22
C LYS A 69 -14.29 -17.02 -3.37
N PRO A 70 -14.85 -17.16 -4.59
CA PRO A 70 -15.94 -18.12 -4.75
C PRO A 70 -15.37 -19.50 -4.39
N PRO A 71 -15.98 -20.26 -3.47
CA PRO A 71 -15.62 -21.67 -3.33
C PRO A 71 -15.87 -22.33 -4.68
N ALA A 72 -14.81 -22.92 -5.23
CA ALA A 72 -14.87 -23.71 -6.44
C ALA A 72 -15.80 -24.90 -6.19
N GLY A 73 -16.98 -24.89 -6.81
CA GLY A 73 -17.89 -26.05 -6.82
C GLY A 73 -19.37 -25.70 -6.68
N ALA A 74 -19.99 -25.11 -7.71
CA ALA A 74 -21.44 -25.21 -7.92
C ALA A 74 -21.84 -24.80 -9.36
N THR A 75 -21.09 -25.26 -10.37
CA THR A 75 -21.55 -25.14 -11.76
C THR A 75 -22.54 -26.24 -12.10
N ARG A 76 -23.80 -25.81 -12.29
CA ARG A 76 -24.77 -26.27 -13.30
C ARG A 76 -25.11 -27.77 -13.35
N GLY A 77 -26.25 -28.11 -12.76
CA GLY A 77 -27.02 -29.32 -13.06
C GLY A 77 -28.50 -29.03 -13.33
N ALA A 78 -28.80 -28.12 -14.27
CA ALA A 78 -30.15 -27.91 -14.79
C ALA A 78 -30.33 -28.68 -16.12
N ARG A 79 -30.81 -29.91 -16.02
CA ARG A 79 -31.42 -30.76 -17.07
C ARG A 79 -31.89 -32.02 -16.32
N SER A 80 -33.12 -32.53 -16.43
CA SER A 80 -34.07 -32.51 -17.53
C SER A 80 -35.41 -33.01 -16.99
N LYS A 81 -36.48 -32.35 -17.43
CA LYS A 81 -37.86 -32.87 -17.49
C LYS A 81 -37.85 -34.18 -18.29
N GLN A 82 -38.59 -35.20 -17.83
CA GLN A 82 -39.46 -36.10 -18.61
C GLN A 82 -39.59 -37.47 -17.94
N ARG A 83 -40.75 -37.73 -17.34
CA ARG A 83 -41.47 -39.00 -17.33
C ARG A 83 -42.90 -38.76 -16.88
#